data_AF-A0A7W0QZ65-F1
#
_entry.id   AF-A0A7W0QZ65-F1
#
_cell.length_a   1.000
_cell.length_b   1.000
_cell.length_c   1.000
_cell.angle_alpha   90.00
_cell.angle_beta   90.00
_cell.angle_gamma   90.00
#
_symmetry.space_group_name_H-M   'P 1'
#
loop_
_entity.id
_entity.type
_entity.pdbx_description
1 polymer ?
#
loop_
_entity_poly.entity_id
_entity_poly.type
_entity_poly.pdbx_seq_one_letter_code
_entity_poly.pdbx_strand_id
1 'polypeptide(L)' 'LDAAARDELDDVLRRAAASGATVMVASHELERAGSLATRAVDVTAGMVSA' A
#
# COMPACT_ATOMS: atom_id res chain seq x y z
N LEU A 1 5.83 1.38 -12.38
CA LEU A 1 7.22 1.31 -11.86
C LEU A 1 7.81 0.00 -12.34
N ASP A 2 9.12 -0.08 -12.54
CA ASP A 2 9.77 -1.38 -12.67
C ASP A 2 9.90 -2.05 -11.29
N ALA A 3 10.50 -3.24 -11.22
CA ALA A 3 10.66 -3.96 -9.96
C ALA A 3 11.52 -3.17 -8.95
N ALA A 4 12.68 -2.67 -9.38
CA ALA A 4 13.61 -1.98 -8.51
C ALA A 4 13.00 -0.71 -7.89
N ALA A 5 12.31 0.10 -8.69
CA ALA A 5 11.66 1.31 -8.20
C ALA A 5 10.44 1.01 -7.31
N ARG A 6 9.78 -0.15 -7.49
CA ARG A 6 8.74 -0.61 -6.55
C ARG A 6 9.32 -1.00 -5.20
N ASP A 7 10.45 -1.70 -5.19
CA ASP A 7 11.11 -2.12 -3.96
C ASP A 7 11.60 -0.91 -3.15
N GLU A 8 12.20 0.07 -3.83
CA GLU A 8 12.63 1.32 -3.19
C GLU A 8 11.44 2.08 -2.59
N LEU A 9 10.34 2.18 -3.34
CA LEU A 9 9.11 2.81 -2.85
C LEU A 9 8.57 2.07 -1.62
N ASP A 10 8.59 0.74 -1.62
CA ASP A 10 8.10 -0.07 -0.50
C ASP A 10 8.91 0.16 0.77
N ASP A 11 10.22 0.27 0.65
CA ASP A 11 11.10 0.60 1.77
C ASP A 11 10.83 2.01 2.30
N VAL A 12 10.57 3.00 1.44
CA VAL A 12 10.19 4.35 1.87
C VAL A 12 8.88 4.33 2.65
N LEU A 13 7.86 3.63 2.14
CA LEU A 13 6.55 3.54 2.79
C LEU A 13 6.65 2.86 4.16
N ARG A 14 7.41 1.77 4.25
CA ARG A 14 7.67 1.06 5.52
C ARG A 14 8.38 1.94 6.53
N ARG A 15 9.41 2.68 6.13
CA ARG A 15 10.13 3.60 7.02
C ARG A 15 9.23 4.71 7.53
N ALA A 16 8.39 5.29 6.66
CA ALA A 16 7.44 6.33 7.05
C ALA A 16 6.41 5.81 8.07
N ALA A 17 5.83 4.63 7.82
CA ALA A 17 4.91 4.01 8.76
C ALA A 17 5.59 3.70 10.10
N ALA A 18 6.82 3.16 10.07
CA ALA A 18 7.61 2.88 11.27
C ALA A 18 7.98 4.15 12.05
N SER A 19 8.09 5.31 11.39
CA SER A 19 8.28 6.60 12.05
C SER A 19 6.98 7.25 12.54
N GLY A 20 5.85 6.53 12.50
CA GLY A 20 4.56 6.99 13.00
C GLY A 20 3.71 7.79 12.00
N ALA A 21 4.10 7.84 10.73
CA ALA A 21 3.27 8.48 9.71
C ALA A 21 2.07 7.59 9.34
N THR A 22 0.90 8.19 9.17
CA THR A 22 -0.24 7.52 8.53
C THR A 22 -0.03 7.49 7.02
N VAL A 23 -0.08 6.29 6.44
CA VAL A 23 0.15 6.08 5.00
C VAL A 23 -1.11 5.46 4.38
N MET A 24 -1.53 5.98 3.24
CA MET A 24 -2.57 5.39 2.40
C MET A 24 -1.99 5.05 1.03
N VAL A 25 -2.23 3.83 0.56
CA VAL A 25 -1.82 3.36 -0.76
C VAL A 25 -3.04 2.82 -1.49
N ALA A 26 -3.28 3.32 -2.70
CA ALA A 26 -4.24 2.73 -3.63
C ALA A 26 -3.45 2.01 -4.73
N SER A 27 -3.75 0.74 -4.97
CA SER A 27 -3.02 -0.11 -5.90
C SER A 27 -3.96 -1.08 -6.59
N HIS A 28 -3.67 -1.39 -7.86
CA HIS A 28 -4.29 -2.48 -8.61
C HIS A 28 -3.47 -3.79 -8.52
N GLU A 29 -2.28 -3.74 -7.92
CA GLU A 29 -1.43 -4.90 -7.63
C GLU A 29 -1.74 -5.40 -6.21
N LEU A 30 -2.75 -6.26 -6.08
CA LEU A 30 -3.32 -6.67 -4.78
C LEU A 30 -2.30 -7.35 -3.85
N GLU A 31 -1.47 -8.25 -4.37
CA GLU A 31 -0.47 -8.96 -3.55
C GLU A 31 0.53 -8.00 -2.91
N ARG A 32 1.01 -7.02 -3.69
CA ARG A 32 1.91 -5.99 -3.21
C ARG A 32 1.23 -5.04 -2.22
N ALA A 33 -0.01 -4.63 -2.50
CA ALA A 33 -0.77 -3.80 -1.57
C ALA A 33 -0.98 -4.52 -0.22
N GLY A 34 -1.34 -5.81 -0.27
CA GLY A 34 -1.52 -6.66 0.90
C GLY A 34 -0.24 -6.87 1.71
N SER A 35 0.92 -6.97 1.07
CA SER A 35 2.20 -7.14 1.77
C SER A 35 2.71 -5.86 2.47
N LEU A 36 2.17 -4.69 2.08
CA LEU A 36 2.50 -3.39 2.69
C LEU A 36 1.48 -2.95 3.73
N ALA A 37 0.22 -3.32 3.54
CA ALA A 37 -0.89 -2.82 4.33
C ALA A 37 -0.97 -3.48 5.72
N THR A 38 -1.12 -2.65 6.75
CA THR A 38 -1.53 -3.13 8.09
C THR A 38 -3.04 -3.33 8.18
N ARG A 39 -3.81 -2.64 7.31
CA ARG A 39 -5.24 -2.82 7.06
C ARG A 39 -5.54 -2.56 5.60
N ALA A 40 -6.42 -3.36 5.01
CA ALA A 40 -6.91 -3.20 3.65
C ALA A 40 -8.39 -2.81 3.67
N VAL A 41 -8.81 -2.10 2.63
CA VAL A 41 -10.20 -1.74 2.37
C VAL A 41 -10.44 -1.93 0.88
N ASP A 42 -11.50 -2.66 0.53
CA ASP A 42 -11.85 -2.88 -0.87
C ASP A 42 -12.79 -1.79 -1.37
N VAL A 43 -12.50 -1.26 -2.56
CA VAL A 43 -13.32 -0.26 -3.23
C VAL A 43 -13.79 -0.81 -4.56
N THR A 44 -15.08 -1.14 -4.65
CA THR A 44 -15.70 -1.70 -5.86
C THR A 44 -16.86 -0.81 -6.29
N ALA A 45 -16.85 -0.36 -7.56
CA ALA A 45 -17.88 0.53 -8.12
C ALA A 45 -18.16 1.79 -7.26
N GLY A 46 -17.12 2.34 -6.63
CA GLY A 46 -17.23 3.52 -5.76
C GLY A 46 -17.74 3.23 -4.35
N MET A 47 -17.99 1.96 -4.01
CA MET A 47 -18.46 1.53 -2.69
C MET A 47 -17.32 0.89 -1.90
N VAL A 48 -17.26 1.16 -0.61
CA VAL A 48 -16.33 0.53 0.34
C VAL A 48 -16.95 -0.73 0.93
N SER A 49 -16.24 -1.85 0.87
CA SER A 49 -16.59 -3.09 1.58
C SER A 49 -15.56 -3.44 2.65
N ALA A 50 -16.04 -4.08 3.72
CA ALA A 50 -15.26 -4.53 4.88
C ALA A 50 -14.60 -5.88 4.64
#